data_AF-A0AAW1YHN1-F1
#
_entry.id   AF-A0AAW1YHN1-F1
#
_cell.length_a   1.000
_cell.length_b   1.000
_cell.length_c   1.000
_cell.angle_alpha   90.00
_cell.angle_beta   90.00
_cell.angle_gamma   90.00
#
_symmetry.space_group_name_H-M   'P 1'
#
loop_
_entity.id
_entity.type
_entity.pdbx_description
1 polymer ?
#
loop_
_entity_poly.entity_id
_entity_poly.type
_entity_poly.pdbx_seq_one_letter_code
_entity_poly.pdbx_strand_id
1 'polypeptide(L)'
;MAQAKSEQVVYLHGDLDLHVIEARHLPNMHIVSELFRHFFTACGTINLSSRSHSEPAPSDVGAEDRKIRQPRKIFTSDCYVSVIVPQATVAQTRFIKNSQNPKWDEKFVIPLAHPVVDLQFQVKIKDIYGSELIGTAKISAANIASGEVISGWFTIIGPTGKVPKPDCAINVELKFTLVESNPVYKHGIAGDPEHKGVMPPTSH
;
A
#
# COMPACT_ATOMS: atom_id res chain seq x y z
N MET A 1 -28.60 -2.32 14.06
CA MET A 1 -28.44 -3.68 13.51
C MET A 1 -27.33 -3.63 12.47
N ALA A 2 -26.19 -4.27 12.72
CA ALA A 2 -25.11 -4.34 11.74
C ALA A 2 -25.44 -5.47 10.76
N GLN A 3 -25.80 -5.11 9.54
CA GLN A 3 -26.07 -6.09 8.50
C GLN A 3 -24.75 -6.77 8.14
N ALA A 4 -24.66 -8.07 8.41
CA ALA A 4 -23.55 -8.90 7.94
C ALA A 4 -23.58 -8.86 6.40
N LYS A 5 -22.67 -8.09 5.82
CA LYS A 5 -22.49 -7.99 4.37
C LYS A 5 -21.95 -9.33 3.91
N SER A 6 -22.78 -10.13 3.25
CA SER A 6 -22.38 -11.41 2.69
C SER A 6 -21.18 -11.23 1.77
N GLU A 7 -20.08 -11.93 2.07
CA GLU A 7 -18.86 -11.99 1.27
C GLU A 7 -19.12 -12.80 -0.01
N GLN A 8 -19.85 -12.21 -0.96
CA GLN A 8 -20.10 -12.83 -2.25
C GLN A 8 -18.83 -12.76 -3.09
N VAL A 9 -18.31 -13.92 -3.47
CA VAL A 9 -17.22 -14.04 -4.45
C VAL A 9 -17.78 -13.69 -5.83
N VAL A 10 -17.15 -12.73 -6.50
CA VAL A 10 -17.49 -12.29 -7.85
C VAL A 10 -16.29 -12.52 -8.76
N TYR A 11 -16.55 -13.01 -9.98
CA TYR A 11 -15.49 -13.20 -10.97
C TYR A 11 -15.31 -11.90 -11.78
N LEU A 12 -14.25 -11.15 -11.47
CA LEU A 12 -13.90 -9.94 -12.24
C LEU A 12 -13.06 -10.37 -13.45
N HIS A 13 -13.70 -10.40 -14.62
CA HIS A 13 -13.07 -10.70 -15.90
C HIS A 13 -13.26 -9.53 -16.89
N GLY A 14 -12.20 -8.76 -17.10
CA GLY A 14 -12.23 -7.53 -17.90
C GLY A 14 -11.14 -6.55 -17.50
N ASP A 15 -11.27 -5.30 -17.90
CA ASP A 15 -10.30 -4.24 -17.65
C ASP A 15 -10.75 -3.34 -16.52
N LEU A 16 -9.85 -3.08 -15.56
CA LEU A 16 -10.05 -2.11 -14.50
C LEU A 16 -9.22 -0.85 -14.79
N ASP A 17 -9.92 0.24 -15.10
CA ASP A 17 -9.35 1.58 -15.10
C ASP A 17 -9.30 2.05 -13.64
N LEU A 18 -8.11 2.31 -13.12
CA LEU A 18 -7.89 2.73 -11.75
C LEU A 18 -7.08 4.03 -11.70
N HIS A 19 -7.51 4.98 -10.90
CA HIS A 19 -6.78 6.19 -10.56
C HIS A 19 -6.59 6.27 -9.05
N VAL A 20 -5.34 6.14 -8.61
CA VAL A 20 -4.95 6.33 -7.21
C VAL A 20 -4.54 7.78 -7.03
N ILE A 21 -5.40 8.57 -6.39
CA ILE A 21 -5.27 10.04 -6.38
C ILE A 21 -4.37 10.47 -5.22
N GLU A 22 -4.85 10.31 -3.98
CA GLU A 22 -4.16 10.76 -2.78
C GLU A 22 -4.62 10.01 -1.53
N ALA A 23 -3.89 10.13 -0.44
CA ALA A 23 -4.36 9.75 0.90
C ALA A 23 -4.30 10.96 1.83
N ARG A 24 -5.04 10.89 2.93
CA ARG A 24 -5.05 11.92 3.97
C ARG A 24 -4.89 11.32 5.35
N HIS A 25 -4.35 12.12 6.25
CA HIS A 25 -4.20 11.79 7.67
C HIS A 25 -3.51 10.44 7.93
N LEU A 26 -2.53 10.08 7.11
CA LEU A 26 -1.68 8.93 7.42
C LEU A 26 -0.92 9.20 8.74
N PRO A 27 -0.61 8.15 9.51
CA PRO A 27 0.22 8.29 10.71
C PRO A 27 1.57 8.92 10.35
N ASN A 28 2.30 9.43 11.34
CA ASN A 28 3.61 9.99 11.04
C ASN A 28 4.56 8.85 10.64
N MET A 29 5.01 8.85 9.39
CA MET A 29 5.78 7.76 8.79
C MET A 29 7.10 7.49 9.52
N HIS A 30 7.71 8.52 10.10
CA HIS A 30 8.91 8.37 10.93
C HIS A 30 8.60 7.63 12.24
N ILE A 31 7.45 7.92 12.87
CA ILE A 31 7.04 7.24 14.11
C ILE A 31 6.69 5.78 13.82
N VAL A 32 6.00 5.52 12.72
CA VAL A 32 5.60 4.17 12.30
C VAL A 32 6.83 3.30 12.07
N SER A 33 7.80 3.77 11.28
CA SER A 33 9.06 3.07 11.03
C SER A 33 9.87 2.79 12.31
N GLU A 34 9.92 3.76 13.25
CA GLU A 34 10.62 3.59 14.54
C GLU A 34 9.91 2.57 15.46
N LEU A 35 8.58 2.59 15.52
CA LEU A 35 7.79 1.67 16.34
C LEU A 35 8.04 0.22 15.92
N PHE A 36 8.08 -0.08 14.63
CA PHE A 36 8.32 -1.44 14.15
C PHE A 36 9.75 -1.91 14.39
N ARG A 37 10.75 -1.03 14.29
CA ARG A 37 12.13 -1.41 14.64
C ARG A 37 12.24 -1.86 16.09
N HIS A 38 11.48 -1.27 17.00
CA HIS A 38 11.45 -1.69 18.39
C HIS A 38 10.88 -3.11 18.56
N PHE A 39 9.82 -3.46 17.82
CA PHE A 39 9.26 -4.81 17.84
C PHE A 39 10.21 -5.87 17.25
N PHE A 40 10.97 -5.55 16.19
CA PHE A 40 11.95 -6.50 15.63
C PHE A 40 13.20 -6.69 16.50
N THR A 41 13.59 -5.67 17.26
CA THR A 41 14.75 -5.76 18.17
C THR A 41 14.45 -6.64 19.39
N ALA A 42 13.18 -6.87 19.72
CA ALA A 42 12.76 -7.67 20.87
C ALA A 42 12.79 -9.19 20.65
N CYS A 43 12.87 -9.68 19.40
CA CYS A 43 12.97 -11.11 19.09
C CYS A 43 14.37 -11.57 18.64
N GLY A 44 15.37 -10.69 18.67
CA GLY A 44 16.77 -11.05 18.45
C GLY A 44 17.59 -10.70 19.69
N THR A 45 18.05 -11.71 20.43
CA THR A 45 18.96 -11.55 21.57
C THR A 45 20.22 -10.81 21.14
N ILE A 46 20.25 -9.49 21.29
CA ILE A 46 21.47 -8.71 21.39
C ILE A 46 21.23 -7.66 22.48
N ASN A 47 21.86 -7.87 23.63
CA ASN A 47 21.91 -6.91 24.73
C ASN A 47 22.35 -5.54 24.21
N LEU A 48 21.43 -4.58 24.12
CA LEU A 48 21.78 -3.17 24.17
C LEU A 48 21.44 -2.64 25.56
N SER A 49 22.49 -2.46 26.32
CA SER A 49 22.56 -1.93 27.68
C SER A 49 21.76 -0.63 27.86
N SER A 50 20.67 -0.72 28.62
CA SER A 50 20.16 0.40 29.41
C SER A 50 20.96 0.53 30.71
N ARG A 51 21.69 1.64 30.81
CA ARG A 51 22.21 2.27 32.04
C ARG A 51 21.04 2.51 33.01
N SER A 52 21.06 2.36 34.35
CA SER A 52 22.09 2.52 35.40
C SER A 52 21.64 1.88 36.75
N HIS A 53 22.59 1.83 37.71
CA HIS A 53 22.53 1.55 39.17
C HIS A 53 22.89 0.08 39.53
N SER A 54 23.87 -0.25 40.38
CA SER A 54 24.70 0.41 41.43
C SER A 54 25.92 -0.50 41.74
N GLU A 55 27.17 -0.03 41.88
CA GLU A 55 27.96 0.16 43.14
C GLU A 55 29.50 0.04 42.82
N PRO A 56 30.45 0.42 43.72
CA PRO A 56 31.67 1.15 43.32
C PRO A 56 33.05 0.42 43.39
N ALA A 57 34.04 1.09 42.75
CA ALA A 57 35.50 1.16 43.02
C ALA A 57 36.48 0.25 42.22
N PRO A 58 37.81 0.54 42.16
CA PRO A 58 38.42 1.57 41.30
C PRO A 58 39.68 1.08 40.51
N SER A 59 40.06 1.76 39.40
CA SER A 59 41.46 2.17 39.05
C SER A 59 41.61 2.62 37.58
N ASP A 60 42.47 3.64 37.40
CA ASP A 60 43.10 4.22 36.20
C ASP A 60 43.18 3.33 34.94
N VAL A 61 43.17 3.80 33.68
CA VAL A 61 43.99 4.86 33.04
C VAL A 61 43.42 5.16 31.63
N GLY A 62 43.60 6.39 31.13
CA GLY A 62 43.80 6.64 29.68
C GLY A 62 42.59 7.05 28.83
N ALA A 63 42.44 8.35 28.62
CA ALA A 63 41.46 8.95 27.72
C ALA A 63 41.90 8.92 26.24
N GLU A 64 41.08 8.35 25.36
CA GLU A 64 40.94 8.80 23.96
C GLU A 64 39.46 8.70 23.52
N ASP A 65 38.79 9.86 23.47
CA ASP A 65 37.40 10.05 23.05
C ASP A 65 37.28 9.95 21.52
N ARG A 66 37.28 8.74 20.96
CA ARG A 66 36.86 8.51 19.58
C ARG A 66 35.33 8.45 19.50
N LYS A 67 34.70 9.63 19.50
CA LYS A 67 33.29 9.79 19.09
C LYS A 67 33.15 9.39 17.63
N ILE A 68 32.91 8.10 17.38
CA ILE A 68 32.39 7.61 16.11
C ILE A 68 31.02 8.27 15.95
N ARG A 69 30.98 9.35 15.17
CA ARG A 69 29.74 9.94 14.68
C ARG A 69 29.05 8.84 13.86
N GLN A 70 28.07 8.18 14.47
CA GLN A 70 27.21 7.27 13.74
C GLN A 70 26.65 8.05 12.54
N PRO A 71 26.86 7.59 11.30
CA PRO A 71 26.25 8.24 10.15
C PRO A 71 24.74 8.22 10.41
N ARG A 72 24.09 9.39 10.37
CA ARG A 72 22.63 9.48 10.44
C ARG A 72 22.08 8.64 9.30
N LYS A 73 21.69 7.40 9.61
CA LYS A 73 21.12 6.45 8.67
C LYS A 73 19.85 7.13 8.15
N ILE A 74 19.83 7.44 6.86
CA ILE A 74 18.72 8.15 6.22
C ILE A 74 17.55 7.16 6.19
N PHE A 75 16.58 7.33 7.09
CA PHE A 75 15.34 6.58 7.06
C PHE A 75 14.50 7.10 5.88
N THR A 76 14.29 6.24 4.89
CA THR A 76 13.40 6.56 3.77
C THR A 76 11.97 6.39 4.26
N SER A 77 11.33 7.43 4.79
CA SER A 77 9.91 7.40 5.18
C SER A 77 9.01 7.49 3.94
N ASP A 78 9.23 6.62 2.96
CA ASP A 78 8.61 6.69 1.65
C ASP A 78 7.37 5.80 1.62
N CYS A 79 6.22 6.34 1.21
CA CYS A 79 4.96 5.62 1.19
C CYS A 79 4.46 5.33 -0.24
N TYR A 80 3.74 4.22 -0.40
CA TYR A 80 3.16 3.79 -1.67
C TYR A 80 1.91 2.94 -1.42
N VAL A 81 1.15 2.68 -2.48
CA VAL A 81 -0.05 1.83 -2.42
C VAL A 81 0.18 0.58 -3.26
N SER A 82 -0.12 -0.58 -2.69
CA SER A 82 -0.29 -1.84 -3.43
C SER A 82 -1.76 -2.13 -3.62
N VAL A 83 -2.16 -2.39 -4.85
CA VAL A 83 -3.51 -2.85 -5.20
C VAL A 83 -3.46 -4.37 -5.29
N ILE A 84 -4.28 -5.04 -4.48
CA ILE A 84 -4.15 -6.48 -4.24
C ILE A 84 -5.50 -7.16 -4.39
N VAL A 85 -5.47 -8.30 -5.07
CA VAL A 85 -6.51 -9.35 -5.04
C VAL A 85 -5.96 -10.55 -4.28
N PRO A 86 -6.79 -11.49 -3.78
CA PRO A 86 -6.32 -12.63 -2.98
C PRO A 86 -5.18 -13.43 -3.62
N GLN A 87 -5.08 -13.45 -4.94
CA GLN A 87 -4.10 -14.22 -5.69
C GLN A 87 -2.82 -13.44 -6.04
N ALA A 88 -2.88 -12.11 -6.12
CA ALA A 88 -1.78 -11.31 -6.68
C ALA A 88 -1.82 -9.83 -6.27
N THR A 89 -0.66 -9.19 -6.30
CA THR A 89 -0.58 -7.73 -6.41
C THR A 89 -0.74 -7.35 -7.87
N VAL A 90 -1.76 -6.54 -8.17
CA VAL A 90 -2.14 -6.21 -9.56
C VAL A 90 -1.63 -4.84 -10.01
N ALA A 91 -1.34 -3.95 -9.05
CA ALA A 91 -0.68 -2.67 -9.33
C ALA A 91 0.05 -2.14 -8.09
N GLN A 92 1.01 -1.26 -8.31
CA GLN A 92 1.76 -0.59 -7.27
C GLN A 92 2.08 0.84 -7.72
N THR A 93 1.85 1.81 -6.83
CA THR A 93 2.18 3.21 -7.13
C THR A 93 3.66 3.51 -6.97
N ARG A 94 4.08 4.67 -7.50
CA ARG A 94 5.35 5.29 -7.13
C ARG A 94 5.43 5.60 -5.63
N PHE A 95 6.65 5.79 -5.17
CA PHE A 95 6.94 6.19 -3.80
C PHE A 95 6.80 7.70 -3.62
N ILE A 96 6.13 8.13 -2.55
CA ILE A 96 6.05 9.53 -2.11
C ILE A 96 6.79 9.67 -0.78
N LYS A 97 7.77 10.57 -0.74
CA LYS A 97 8.63 10.76 0.44
C LYS A 97 7.90 11.53 1.55
N ASN A 98 7.94 10.98 2.76
CA ASN A 98 7.62 11.62 4.03
C ASN A 98 6.40 12.57 4.01
N SER A 99 5.25 12.07 3.55
CA SER A 99 4.00 12.83 3.55
C SER A 99 2.90 12.09 4.30
N GLN A 100 2.19 12.82 5.17
CA GLN A 100 0.96 12.33 5.79
C GLN A 100 -0.26 12.45 4.88
N ASN A 101 -0.12 13.24 3.81
CA ASN A 101 -1.12 13.44 2.78
C ASN A 101 -0.48 13.24 1.40
N PRO A 102 -0.02 12.02 1.07
CA PRO A 102 0.67 11.76 -0.18
C PRO A 102 -0.29 11.90 -1.37
N LYS A 103 0.21 12.47 -2.46
CA LYS A 103 -0.49 12.57 -3.74
C LYS A 103 0.26 11.73 -4.77
N TRP A 104 -0.33 10.60 -5.15
CA TRP A 104 0.24 9.70 -6.15
C TRP A 104 -0.18 10.13 -7.55
N ASP A 105 -1.45 10.48 -7.73
CA ASP A 105 -2.03 10.89 -9.01
C ASP A 105 -1.61 9.93 -10.14
N GLU A 106 -1.81 8.63 -9.92
CA GLU A 106 -1.29 7.58 -10.79
C GLU A 106 -2.43 6.72 -11.35
N LYS A 107 -2.38 6.48 -12.66
CA LYS A 107 -3.42 5.76 -13.39
C LYS A 107 -2.91 4.41 -13.87
N PHE A 108 -3.77 3.41 -13.79
CA PHE A 108 -3.50 2.04 -14.19
C PHE A 108 -4.65 1.51 -15.04
N VAL A 109 -4.32 0.71 -16.04
CA VAL A 109 -5.26 -0.16 -16.74
C VAL A 109 -4.85 -1.58 -16.40
N ILE A 110 -5.69 -2.27 -15.64
CA ILE A 110 -5.36 -3.55 -15.02
C ILE A 110 -6.30 -4.63 -15.59
N PRO A 111 -5.78 -5.55 -16.42
CA PRO A 111 -6.54 -6.73 -16.81
C PRO A 111 -6.78 -7.63 -15.59
N LEU A 112 -8.05 -7.90 -15.28
CA LEU A 112 -8.46 -8.80 -14.21
C LEU A 112 -9.12 -10.06 -14.78
N ALA A 113 -8.79 -11.20 -14.20
CA ALA A 113 -9.42 -12.49 -14.48
C ALA A 113 -9.49 -13.35 -13.20
N HIS A 114 -9.94 -12.74 -12.10
CA HIS A 114 -9.80 -13.30 -10.75
C HIS A 114 -11.15 -13.42 -10.02
N PRO A 115 -11.40 -14.52 -9.28
CA PRO A 115 -12.48 -14.59 -8.31
C PRO A 115 -12.10 -13.79 -7.06
N VAL A 116 -12.87 -12.75 -6.74
CA VAL A 116 -12.56 -11.82 -5.65
C VAL A 116 -13.81 -11.43 -4.86
N VAL A 117 -13.65 -11.15 -3.57
CA VAL A 117 -14.71 -10.57 -2.71
C VAL A 117 -14.57 -9.05 -2.65
N ASP A 118 -13.33 -8.58 -2.59
CA ASP A 118 -12.95 -7.18 -2.54
C ASP A 118 -11.64 -6.94 -3.30
N LEU A 119 -11.46 -5.69 -3.73
CA LEU A 119 -10.19 -5.14 -4.16
C LEU A 119 -9.58 -4.38 -2.99
N GLN A 120 -8.31 -4.67 -2.67
CA GLN A 120 -7.63 -4.14 -1.50
C GLN A 120 -6.57 -3.12 -1.88
N PHE A 121 -6.64 -1.95 -1.24
CA PHE A 121 -5.65 -0.89 -1.35
C PHE A 121 -4.83 -0.87 -0.07
N GLN A 122 -3.64 -1.47 -0.13
CA GLN A 122 -2.72 -1.53 1.00
C GLN A 122 -1.75 -0.35 0.94
N VAL A 123 -1.87 0.58 1.89
CA VAL A 123 -0.92 1.69 2.03
C VAL A 123 0.27 1.21 2.86
N LYS A 124 1.46 1.32 2.29
CA LYS A 124 2.69 0.78 2.87
C LYS A 124 3.77 1.86 2.99
N ILE A 125 4.67 1.67 3.95
CA ILE A 125 5.92 2.41 4.08
C ILE A 125 7.05 1.51 3.65
N LYS A 126 7.97 2.02 2.85
CA LYS A 126 9.24 1.34 2.55
C LYS A 126 10.23 1.61 3.67
N ASP A 127 10.72 0.56 4.30
CA ASP A 127 11.88 0.59 5.20
C ASP A 127 13.08 -0.12 4.55
N ILE A 128 14.26 0.05 5.13
CA ILE A 128 15.52 -0.54 4.70
C ILE A 128 15.44 -2.08 4.70
N TYR A 129 14.60 -2.65 5.57
CA TYR A 129 14.43 -4.10 5.75
C TYR A 129 13.18 -4.67 5.05
N GLY A 130 12.39 -3.86 4.35
CA GLY A 130 11.19 -4.33 3.67
C GLY A 130 10.10 -3.26 3.57
N SER A 131 8.85 -3.67 3.46
CA SER A 131 7.70 -2.76 3.47
C SER A 131 6.77 -3.06 4.62
N GLU A 132 6.31 -2.03 5.29
CA GLU A 132 5.43 -2.11 6.45
C GLU A 132 4.01 -1.65 6.09
N LEU A 133 2.99 -2.38 6.54
CA LEU A 133 1.59 -2.09 6.24
C LEU A 133 1.02 -1.07 7.24
N ILE A 134 0.65 0.13 6.75
CA ILE A 134 -0.08 1.12 7.55
C ILE A 134 -1.53 0.67 7.73
N GLY A 135 -2.14 0.20 6.65
CA GLY A 135 -3.50 -0.29 6.65
C GLY A 135 -4.06 -0.52 5.25
N THR A 136 -5.30 -0.98 5.22
CA THR A 136 -5.98 -1.44 4.02
C THR A 136 -7.33 -0.75 3.89
N ALA A 137 -7.61 -0.21 2.71
CA ALA A 137 -8.95 0.15 2.28
C ALA A 137 -9.50 -0.94 1.34
N LYS A 138 -10.80 -1.22 1.42
CA LYS A 138 -11.44 -2.32 0.67
C LYS A 138 -12.63 -1.80 -0.12
N ILE A 139 -12.73 -2.19 -1.39
CA ILE A 139 -13.89 -1.91 -2.25
C ILE A 139 -14.48 -3.25 -2.69
N SER A 140 -15.80 -3.42 -2.51
CA SER A 140 -16.47 -4.69 -2.79
C SER A 140 -16.44 -5.02 -4.28
N ALA A 141 -16.11 -6.27 -4.61
CA ALA A 141 -16.11 -6.75 -5.98
C ALA A 141 -17.49 -6.67 -6.65
N ALA A 142 -18.58 -6.84 -5.89
CA ALA A 142 -19.93 -6.68 -6.39
C ALA A 142 -20.21 -5.24 -6.88
N ASN A 143 -19.71 -4.23 -6.15
CA ASN A 143 -19.83 -2.84 -6.58
C ASN A 143 -18.98 -2.60 -7.82
N ILE A 144 -17.76 -3.13 -7.88
CA ILE A 144 -16.87 -3.01 -9.04
C ILE A 144 -17.51 -3.64 -10.28
N ALA A 145 -18.09 -4.83 -10.15
CA ALA A 145 -18.72 -5.57 -11.24
C ALA A 145 -19.97 -4.88 -11.82
N SER A 146 -20.57 -3.91 -11.12
CA SER A 146 -21.67 -3.11 -11.66
C SER A 146 -21.28 -2.28 -12.88
N GLY A 147 -19.98 -1.97 -13.03
CA GLY A 147 -19.45 -1.11 -14.09
C GLY A 147 -19.69 0.39 -13.88
N GLU A 148 -20.35 0.78 -12.78
CA GLU A 148 -20.48 2.19 -12.39
C GLU A 148 -19.12 2.78 -11.99
N VAL A 149 -18.95 4.08 -12.22
CA VAL A 149 -17.75 4.79 -11.77
C VAL A 149 -17.82 4.91 -10.25
N ILE A 150 -16.81 4.35 -9.58
CA ILE A 150 -16.66 4.43 -8.14
C ILE A 150 -15.57 5.45 -7.87
N SER A 151 -15.93 6.60 -7.28
CA SER A 151 -15.00 7.68 -6.96
C SER A 151 -15.26 8.17 -5.55
N GLY A 152 -14.20 8.32 -4.75
CA GLY A 152 -14.29 8.92 -3.43
C GLY A 152 -13.27 8.42 -2.40
N TRP A 153 -13.53 8.79 -1.15
CA TRP A 153 -12.67 8.49 -0.01
C TRP A 153 -13.05 7.17 0.66
N PHE A 154 -12.06 6.29 0.83
CA PHE A 154 -12.20 5.00 1.49
C PHE A 154 -11.31 4.95 2.73
N THR A 155 -11.92 4.62 3.88
CA THR A 155 -11.21 4.55 5.16
C THR A 155 -10.13 3.48 5.15
N ILE A 156 -8.95 3.85 5.64
CA ILE A 156 -7.82 2.93 5.79
C ILE A 156 -7.92 2.29 7.17
N ILE A 157 -8.05 0.96 7.21
CA ILE A 157 -8.13 0.18 8.43
C ILE A 157 -6.77 -0.46 8.70
N GLY A 158 -6.20 -0.19 9.88
CA GLY A 158 -4.90 -0.75 10.27
C GLY A 158 -4.96 -2.27 10.50
N PRO A 159 -3.81 -2.94 10.63
CA PRO A 159 -3.73 -4.39 10.82
C PRO A 159 -4.49 -4.91 12.06
N THR A 160 -4.68 -4.07 13.07
CA THR A 160 -5.43 -4.38 14.30
C THR A 160 -6.94 -4.20 14.17
N GLY A 161 -7.45 -3.89 12.97
CA GLY A 161 -8.87 -3.60 12.72
C GLY A 161 -9.31 -2.21 13.15
N LYS A 162 -8.42 -1.38 13.69
CA LYS A 162 -8.68 0.00 14.09
C LYS A 162 -8.16 0.97 13.05
N VAL A 163 -8.84 2.11 12.91
CA VAL A 163 -8.35 3.21 12.06
C VAL A 163 -7.08 3.79 12.69
N PRO A 164 -5.95 3.92 11.97
CA PRO A 164 -4.69 4.39 12.56
C PRO A 164 -4.76 5.83 13.11
N LYS A 165 -5.57 6.68 12.48
CA LYS A 165 -5.78 8.09 12.84
C LYS A 165 -7.19 8.52 12.43
N PRO A 166 -7.85 9.45 13.13
CA PRO A 166 -9.11 10.02 12.64
C PRO A 166 -9.00 10.51 11.20
N ASP A 167 -10.03 10.26 10.41
CA ASP A 167 -10.14 10.63 8.98
C ASP A 167 -9.06 10.08 8.05
N CYS A 168 -8.31 9.05 8.49
CA CYS A 168 -7.32 8.33 7.67
C CYS A 168 -8.02 7.58 6.52
N ALA A 169 -7.82 8.05 5.30
CA ALA A 169 -8.52 7.55 4.12
C ALA A 169 -7.68 7.72 2.85
N ILE A 170 -7.98 6.90 1.84
CA ILE A 170 -7.43 6.99 0.48
C ILE A 170 -8.53 7.43 -0.49
N ASN A 171 -8.22 8.36 -1.39
CA ASN A 171 -9.08 8.80 -2.47
C ASN A 171 -8.70 8.05 -3.75
N VAL A 172 -9.65 7.29 -4.30
CA VAL A 172 -9.47 6.56 -5.55
C VAL A 172 -10.69 6.74 -6.44
N GLU A 173 -10.45 6.66 -7.73
CA GLU A 173 -11.47 6.54 -8.75
C GLU A 173 -11.22 5.26 -9.56
N LEU A 174 -12.27 4.48 -9.81
CA LEU A 174 -12.16 3.27 -10.61
C LEU A 174 -13.41 3.02 -11.44
N LYS A 175 -13.21 2.38 -12.59
CA LYS A 175 -14.26 1.92 -13.48
C LYS A 175 -13.87 0.55 -14.03
N PHE A 176 -14.82 -0.37 -14.03
CA PHE A 176 -14.58 -1.72 -14.53
C PHE A 176 -15.38 -1.96 -15.80
N THR A 177 -14.71 -2.50 -16.82
CA THR A 177 -15.32 -2.87 -18.09
C THR A 177 -15.19 -4.37 -18.28
N LEU A 178 -16.33 -5.07 -18.26
CA LEU A 178 -16.38 -6.51 -18.53
C LEU A 178 -15.84 -6.83 -19.92
N VAL A 179 -15.14 -7.96 -20.03
CA VAL A 179 -14.56 -8.45 -21.30
C VAL A 179 -15.60 -8.51 -22.43
N GLU A 180 -16.83 -8.94 -22.13
CA GLU A 180 -17.92 -9.08 -23.11
C GLU A 180 -18.43 -7.73 -23.63
N SER A 181 -18.27 -6.68 -22.83
CA SER A 181 -18.68 -5.33 -23.17
C SER A 181 -17.61 -4.59 -23.97
N ASN A 182 -16.33 -4.93 -23.76
CA ASN A 182 -15.22 -4.24 -24.40
C ASN A 182 -15.15 -4.59 -25.91
N PRO A 183 -15.35 -3.62 -26.83
CA PRO A 183 -15.36 -3.86 -28.27
C PRO A 183 -14.01 -4.38 -28.80
N VAL A 184 -12.91 -4.13 -28.09
CA VAL A 184 -11.57 -4.67 -28.42
C VAL A 184 -11.56 -6.20 -28.43
N TYR A 185 -12.36 -6.85 -27.58
CA TYR A 185 -12.41 -8.32 -27.49
C TYR A 185 -13.48 -8.97 -28.38
N LYS A 186 -14.34 -8.19 -29.03
CA LYS A 186 -15.43 -8.73 -29.88
C LYS A 186 -14.95 -9.20 -31.25
N HIS A 187 -13.84 -8.68 -31.75
CA HIS A 187 -13.30 -9.01 -33.06
C HIS A 187 -11.84 -9.43 -32.91
N GLY A 188 -11.50 -10.63 -33.38
CA GLY A 188 -10.09 -11.02 -33.51
C GLY A 188 -9.39 -10.12 -34.54
N ILE A 189 -8.06 -10.09 -34.54
CA ILE A 189 -7.21 -9.30 -35.47
C ILE A 189 -7.60 -9.51 -36.95
N ALA A 190 -8.21 -10.65 -37.29
CA ALA A 190 -8.71 -10.94 -38.64
C ALA A 190 -9.99 -10.17 -39.05
N GLY A 191 -10.70 -9.54 -38.10
CA GLY A 191 -11.99 -8.87 -38.32
C GLY A 191 -11.93 -7.34 -38.37
N ASP A 192 -10.77 -6.73 -38.09
CA ASP A 192 -10.59 -5.27 -38.07
C ASP A 192 -9.27 -4.87 -38.76
N PRO A 193 -9.32 -4.44 -40.04
CA PRO A 193 -8.14 -4.02 -40.81
C PRO A 193 -7.40 -2.80 -40.24
N GLU A 194 -8.04 -2.02 -39.37
CA GLU A 194 -7.45 -0.81 -38.75
C GLU A 194 -6.74 -1.12 -37.42
N HIS A 195 -6.91 -2.33 -36.86
CA HIS A 195 -6.29 -2.76 -35.61
C HIS A 195 -4.80 -3.07 -35.81
N LYS A 196 -3.92 -2.10 -35.51
CA LYS A 196 -2.46 -2.18 -35.69
C LYS A 196 -1.72 -3.04 -34.65
N GLY A 197 -2.37 -4.09 -34.14
CA GLY A 197 -1.78 -5.03 -33.17
C GLY A 197 -1.95 -4.61 -31.70
N VAL A 198 -1.18 -5.25 -30.82
CA VAL A 198 -1.27 -5.06 -29.36
C VAL A 198 -0.80 -3.64 -29.00
N MET A 199 -1.68 -2.85 -28.39
CA MET A 199 -1.32 -1.53 -27.87
C MET A 199 -0.43 -1.70 -26.63
N PRO A 200 0.81 -1.17 -26.63
CA PRO A 200 1.65 -1.24 -25.45
C PRO A 200 1.01 -0.43 -24.30
N PRO A 201 1.22 -0.81 -23.03
CA PRO A 201 0.72 -0.05 -21.90
C PRO A 201 1.29 1.37 -21.96
N THR A 202 0.42 2.36 -22.13
CA THR A 202 0.78 3.77 -22.13
C THR A 202 1.06 4.21 -20.69
N SER A 203 2.32 4.45 -20.36
CA SER A 203 2.73 5.12 -19.12
C SER A 203 2.35 6.60 -19.21
N HIS A 204 1.42 7.06 -18.38
CA HIS A 204 1.07 8.47 -18.17
C HIS A 204 1.55 8.96 -16.81
#